data_AF-E9IBN5-F1
#
_entry.id   AF-E9IBN5-F1
#
_cell.length_a   1.000
_cell.length_b   1.000
_cell.length_c   1.000
_cell.angle_alpha   90.00
_cell.angle_beta   90.00
_cell.angle_gamma   90.00
#
_symmetry.space_group_name_H-M   'P 1'
#
loop_
_entity.id
_entity.type
_entity.pdbx_description
1 polymer ?
#
loop_
_entity_poly.entity_id
_entity_poly.type
_entity_poly.pdbx_seq_one_letter_code
_entity_poly.pdbx_strand_id
1 'polypeptide(L)'
;DSGYALRSWMMTPITDAAEDSPELTYNKKQMRCCALIEQCNGVLKMRFRCLLKHRVLRYSPPITAKIINTCAVLYNICISKNVPMPLDLNDLDEDFDLGMNINRNNIENGENNPERNI
;
A
#
# COMPACT_ATOMS: atom_id res chain seq x y z
N ASP A 1 6.38 8.65 10.60
CA ASP A 1 6.98 7.35 10.96
C ASP A 1 6.96 7.01 12.45
N SER A 2 6.43 7.88 13.33
CA SER A 2 6.27 7.59 14.77
C SER A 2 5.21 6.50 15.08
N GLY A 3 4.51 5.99 14.07
CA GLY A 3 3.42 5.02 14.22
C GLY A 3 3.87 3.57 14.42
N TYR A 4 5.16 3.27 14.24
CA TYR A 4 5.71 1.92 14.43
C TYR A 4 6.92 1.97 15.38
N ALA A 5 7.01 0.97 16.26
CA ALA A 5 8.18 0.85 17.15
C ALA A 5 9.44 0.71 16.28
N LEU A 6 10.34 1.69 16.35
CA LEU A 6 11.61 1.69 15.65
C LEU A 6 12.44 0.51 16.15
N ARG A 7 12.53 -0.54 15.34
CA ARG A 7 13.38 -1.71 15.61
C ARG A 7 14.71 -1.52 14.90
N SER A 8 15.78 -2.11 15.43
CA SER A 8 17.14 -1.97 14.86
C SER A 8 17.29 -2.47 13.43
N TRP A 9 16.31 -3.22 12.91
CA TRP A 9 16.25 -3.74 11.56
C TRP A 9 15.29 -2.99 10.62
N MET A 10 14.72 -1.88 11.06
CA MET A 10 13.84 -1.04 10.24
C MET A 10 14.67 0.08 9.60
N MET A 11 14.47 0.31 8.30
CA MET A 11 15.04 1.50 7.65
C MET A 11 14.47 2.74 8.32
N THR A 12 15.33 3.66 8.74
CA THR A 12 14.94 4.92 9.39
C THR A 12 15.36 6.10 8.54
N PRO A 13 14.52 7.13 8.39
CA PRO A 13 14.94 8.36 7.74
C PRO A 13 16.14 8.97 8.49
N ILE A 14 17.12 9.47 7.73
CA ILE A 14 18.28 10.20 8.26
C ILE A 14 17.85 11.64 8.53
N THR A 15 17.93 12.09 9.78
CA THR A 15 17.61 13.47 10.15
C THR A 15 18.70 14.43 9.65
N ASP A 16 18.31 15.67 9.32
CA ASP A 16 19.23 16.75 8.93
C ASP A 16 20.12 16.42 7.72
N ALA A 17 19.60 15.62 6.77
CA ALA A 17 20.29 15.34 5.52
C ALA A 17 20.53 16.63 4.72
N ALA A 18 21.79 16.87 4.33
CA ALA A 18 22.16 18.04 3.54
C ALA A 18 21.48 18.03 2.16
N GLU A 19 21.29 19.22 1.60
CA GLU A 19 20.78 19.35 0.24
C GLU A 19 21.73 18.68 -0.77
N ASP A 20 21.16 18.00 -1.77
CA ASP A 20 21.86 17.19 -2.78
C ASP A 20 22.75 16.06 -2.23
N SER A 21 22.54 15.64 -0.97
CA SER A 21 23.30 14.55 -0.38
C SER A 21 22.76 13.15 -0.72
N PRO A 22 23.61 12.10 -0.67
CA PRO A 22 23.16 10.70 -0.76
C PRO A 22 22.10 10.35 0.29
N GLU A 23 22.18 10.93 1.49
CA GLU A 23 21.23 10.74 2.60
C GLU A 23 19.85 11.30 2.25
N LEU A 24 19.78 12.50 1.64
CA LEU A 24 18.51 13.07 1.19
C LEU A 24 17.90 12.21 0.09
N THR A 25 18.72 11.68 -0.82
CA THR A 25 18.28 10.74 -1.87
C THR A 25 17.74 9.45 -1.27
N TYR A 26 18.41 8.90 -0.25
CA TYR A 26 17.93 7.74 0.50
C TYR A 26 16.57 8.02 1.14
N ASN A 27 16.42 9.13 1.86
CA ASN A 27 15.16 9.52 2.50
C ASN A 27 14.01 9.64 1.48
N LYS A 28 14.25 10.29 0.33
CA LYS A 28 13.26 10.41 -0.75
C LYS A 28 12.79 9.05 -1.24
N LYS A 29 13.72 8.10 -1.44
CA LYS A 29 13.40 6.73 -1.85
C LYS A 29 12.61 5.99 -0.76
N GLN A 30 13.05 6.08 0.48
CA GLN A 30 12.38 5.46 1.61
C GLN A 30 10.93 5.97 1.77
N MET A 31 10.73 7.29 1.79
CA MET A 31 9.41 7.91 1.89
C MET A 31 8.49 7.45 0.76
N ARG A 32 8.99 7.40 -0.48
CA ARG A 32 8.23 6.90 -1.63
C ARG A 32 7.80 5.44 -1.42
N CYS A 33 8.69 4.58 -0.95
CA CYS A 33 8.36 3.19 -0.65
C CYS A 33 7.29 3.09 0.45
N CYS A 34 7.42 3.85 1.55
CA CYS A 34 6.42 3.86 2.62
C CYS A 34 5.05 4.32 2.11
N ALA A 35 4.99 5.40 1.33
CA ALA A 35 3.75 5.90 0.74
C ALA A 35 3.06 4.86 -0.15
N LEU A 36 3.83 4.10 -0.94
CA LEU A 36 3.28 3.00 -1.76
C LEU A 36 2.71 1.86 -0.91
N ILE A 37 3.38 1.50 0.19
CA ILE A 37 2.91 0.47 1.11
C ILE A 37 1.63 0.93 1.85
N GLU A 38 1.58 2.17 2.29
CA GLU A 38 0.39 2.77 2.88
C GLU A 38 -0.78 2.78 1.89
N GLN A 39 -0.51 3.16 0.63
CA GLN A 39 -1.48 3.09 -0.45
C GLN A 39 -2.00 1.66 -0.68
N CYS A 40 -1.09 0.68 -0.77
CA CYS A 40 -1.45 -0.73 -0.90
C CYS A 40 -2.33 -1.21 0.27
N ASN A 41 -1.98 -0.84 1.50
CA ASN A 41 -2.72 -1.25 2.68
C ASN A 41 -4.14 -0.69 2.71
N GLY A 42 -4.34 0.58 2.34
CA GLY A 42 -5.69 1.13 2.33
C GLY A 42 -6.55 0.60 1.19
N VAL A 43 -6.03 0.38 -0.03
CA VAL A 43 -6.84 -0.25 -1.09
C VAL A 43 -7.28 -1.67 -0.72
N LEU A 44 -6.42 -2.44 -0.04
CA LEU A 44 -6.79 -3.76 0.46
C LEU A 44 -7.85 -3.68 1.56
N LYS A 45 -7.73 -2.74 2.51
CA LYS A 45 -8.73 -2.52 3.58
C LYS A 45 -10.08 -2.07 3.05
N MET A 46 -10.10 -1.16 2.08
CA MET A 46 -11.33 -0.70 1.42
C MET A 46 -12.07 -1.85 0.73
N ARG A 47 -11.33 -2.74 0.07
CA ARG A 47 -11.93 -3.83 -0.71
C ARG A 47 -12.31 -5.04 0.14
N PHE A 48 -11.48 -5.40 1.11
CA PHE A 48 -11.64 -6.58 1.95
C PHE A 48 -11.91 -6.17 3.39
N ARG A 49 -13.19 -6.17 3.76
CA ARG A 49 -13.67 -5.79 5.10
C ARG A 49 -13.03 -6.61 6.24
N CYS A 50 -12.51 -7.81 5.96
CA CYS A 50 -11.78 -8.63 6.94
C CYS A 50 -10.43 -8.03 7.39
N LEU A 51 -9.94 -6.98 6.72
CA LEU A 51 -8.71 -6.28 7.08
C LEU A 51 -8.97 -4.98 7.87
N LEU A 52 -10.24 -4.60 8.09
CA LEU A 52 -10.60 -3.40 8.82
C LEU A 52 -10.29 -3.50 10.31
N LYS A 53 -10.00 -2.37 10.94
CA LYS A 53 -9.67 -2.26 12.37
C LYS A 53 -10.79 -2.79 13.27
N HIS A 54 -12.06 -2.57 12.90
CA HIS A 54 -13.23 -3.07 13.67
C HIS A 54 -13.49 -4.57 13.42
N ARG A 55 -12.81 -5.16 12.44
CA ARG A 55 -12.89 -6.57 12.04
C ARG A 55 -11.52 -7.24 12.15
N VAL A 56 -10.79 -6.98 13.25
CA VAL A 56 -9.45 -7.55 13.49
C VAL A 56 -9.47 -9.06 13.29
N LEU A 57 -8.49 -9.55 12.52
CA LEU A 57 -8.26 -10.97 12.31
C LEU A 57 -7.85 -11.64 13.63
N ARG A 58 -8.78 -12.40 14.23
CA ARG A 58 -8.55 -13.18 15.47
C ARG A 58 -7.84 -14.52 15.16
N TYR A 59 -6.77 -14.45 14.39
CA TYR A 59 -5.98 -15.61 13.98
C TYR A 59 -4.53 -15.46 14.43
N SER A 60 -3.82 -16.59 14.53
CA SER A 60 -2.38 -16.56 14.79
C SER A 60 -1.65 -15.85 13.63
N PRO A 61 -0.49 -15.21 13.88
CA PRO A 61 0.24 -14.49 12.85
C PRO A 61 0.49 -15.28 11.54
N PRO A 62 0.81 -16.59 11.56
CA PRO A 62 0.96 -17.38 10.34
C PRO A 62 -0.32 -17.48 9.50
N ILE A 63 -1.48 -17.57 10.13
CA ILE A 63 -2.76 -17.65 9.44
C ILE A 63 -3.19 -16.27 8.95
N THR A 64 -3.01 -15.23 9.77
CA THR A 64 -3.23 -13.83 9.37
C THR A 64 -2.42 -13.47 8.13
N ALA A 65 -1.14 -13.85 8.06
CA ALA A 65 -0.29 -13.64 6.88
C ALA A 65 -0.85 -14.31 5.61
N LYS A 66 -1.38 -15.54 5.73
CA LYS A 66 -2.03 -16.23 4.61
C LYS A 66 -3.27 -15.49 4.13
N ILE A 67 -4.11 -14.99 5.05
CA ILE A 67 -5.31 -14.23 4.71
C ILE A 67 -4.95 -12.95 3.96
N ILE A 68 -3.97 -12.19 4.46
CA ILE A 68 -3.48 -10.95 3.82
C ILE A 68 -2.95 -11.26 2.41
N ASN A 69 -2.13 -12.31 2.26
CA ASN A 69 -1.60 -12.71 0.95
C ASN A 69 -2.72 -13.10 -0.03
N THR A 70 -3.72 -13.85 0.43
CA THR A 70 -4.91 -14.18 -0.38
C THR A 70 -5.65 -12.92 -0.82
N CYS A 71 -5.80 -11.91 0.06
CA CYS A 71 -6.41 -10.64 -0.31
C CYS A 71 -5.62 -9.92 -1.42
N ALA A 72 -4.29 -9.92 -1.37
CA ALA A 72 -3.45 -9.35 -2.42
C ALA A 72 -3.61 -10.10 -3.76
N VAL A 73 -3.62 -11.44 -3.73
CA VAL A 73 -3.87 -12.26 -4.94
C VAL A 73 -5.24 -11.97 -5.53
N LEU A 74 -6.29 -11.94 -4.71
CA LEU A 74 -7.64 -11.63 -5.14
C LEU A 74 -7.77 -10.21 -5.68
N TYR A 75 -7.09 -9.23 -5.09
CA TYR A 75 -7.05 -7.86 -5.60
C TYR A 75 -6.49 -7.81 -7.02
N ASN A 76 -5.38 -8.49 -7.28
CA ASN A 76 -4.77 -8.56 -8.60
C ASN A 76 -5.71 -9.22 -9.63
N ILE A 77 -6.41 -10.29 -9.23
CA ILE A 77 -7.43 -10.92 -10.07
C ILE A 77 -8.54 -9.90 -10.39
N CYS A 78 -9.02 -9.16 -9.39
CA CYS A 78 -10.04 -8.13 -9.59
C CYS A 78 -9.60 -7.01 -10.54
N ILE A 79 -8.35 -6.55 -10.45
CA ILE A 79 -7.77 -5.62 -11.44
C ILE A 79 -7.81 -6.24 -12.83
N SER A 80 -7.28 -7.45 -13.00
CA SER A 80 -7.22 -8.11 -14.31
C SER A 80 -8.58 -8.35 -14.96
N LYS A 81 -9.63 -8.45 -14.13
CA LYS A 81 -11.01 -8.68 -14.56
C LYS A 81 -11.85 -7.39 -14.56
N ASN A 82 -11.24 -6.23 -14.33
CA ASN A 82 -11.91 -4.94 -14.22
C ASN A 82 -13.12 -4.96 -13.27
N VAL A 83 -12.99 -5.69 -12.14
CA VAL A 83 -14.05 -5.75 -11.14
C VAL A 83 -14.08 -4.41 -10.40
N PRO A 84 -15.20 -3.67 -10.42
CA PRO A 84 -15.29 -2.37 -9.77
C PRO A 84 -15.05 -2.50 -8.26
N MET A 85 -14.55 -1.43 -7.65
CA MET A 85 -14.48 -1.35 -6.19
C MET A 85 -15.90 -1.43 -5.62
N PRO A 86 -16.11 -2.15 -4.50
CA PRO A 86 -17.39 -2.14 -3.80
C PRO A 86 -17.78 -0.69 -3.47
N LEU A 87 -19.02 -0.29 -3.79
CA LEU A 87 -19.54 1.01 -3.39
C LEU A 87 -19.75 1.00 -1.87
N ASP A 88 -19.15 1.96 -1.20
CA ASP A 88 -19.24 2.08 0.25
C ASP A 88 -20.52 2.83 0.63
N LEU A 89 -21.60 2.10 0.88
CA LEU A 89 -22.89 2.70 1.28
C LEU A 89 -23.03 2.88 2.80
N ASN A 90 -22.04 2.48 3.61
CA ASN A 90 -22.19 2.41 5.08
C ASN A 90 -21.09 3.11 5.91
N ASP A 91 -20.02 3.65 5.31
CA ASP A 91 -18.86 4.15 6.07
C ASP A 91 -18.81 5.70 6.21
N LEU A 92 -19.96 6.37 6.40
CA LEU A 92 -19.98 7.83 6.66
C LEU A 92 -19.61 8.24 8.10
N ASP A 93 -19.42 7.30 9.04
CA ASP A 93 -19.40 7.63 10.47
C ASP A 93 -18.10 7.37 11.25
N GLU A 94 -17.00 6.93 10.64
CA GLU A 94 -15.74 6.75 11.40
C GLU A 94 -14.52 7.24 10.62
N ASP A 95 -14.01 8.43 11.01
CA ASP A 95 -12.70 9.03 10.70
C ASP A 95 -11.78 8.15 9.83
N PHE A 96 -12.10 8.10 8.55
CA PHE A 96 -11.33 7.38 7.55
C PHE A 96 -10.31 8.37 7.02
N ASP A 97 -9.14 8.44 7.67
CA ASP A 97 -7.96 9.11 7.12
C ASP A 97 -7.46 8.31 5.91
N LEU A 98 -8.22 8.42 4.83
CA LEU A 98 -7.92 7.83 3.54
C LEU A 98 -7.11 8.85 2.78
N GLY A 99 -5.83 8.99 3.14
CA GLY A 99 -4.83 9.72 2.37
C GLY A 99 -4.56 9.12 0.99
N MET A 100 -5.59 8.77 0.21
CA MET A 100 -5.49 8.22 -1.13
C MET A 100 -6.22 9.08 -2.15
N ASN A 101 -5.45 9.94 -2.80
CA ASN A 101 -5.73 10.33 -4.16
C ASN A 101 -5.58 9.09 -5.06
N ILE A 102 -6.71 8.51 -5.48
CA ILE A 102 -6.71 7.46 -6.50
C ILE A 102 -6.30 8.13 -7.83
N ASN A 103 -5.01 8.17 -8.12
CA ASN A 103 -4.52 8.50 -9.45
C ASN A 103 -4.79 7.31 -10.38
N ARG A 104 -5.98 7.29 -11.00
CA ARG A 104 -6.38 6.32 -12.03
C ARG A 104 -5.59 6.44 -13.35
N ASN A 105 -4.64 7.37 -13.47
CA ASN A 105 -4.11 7.80 -14.77
C ASN A 105 -2.69 7.30 -15.13
N ASN A 106 -2.12 6.33 -14.40
CA ASN A 106 -0.80 5.78 -14.75
C ASN A 106 -0.82 4.42 -15.48
N ILE A 107 -1.99 3.94 -15.89
CA ILE A 107 -2.13 2.73 -16.72
C ILE A 107 -2.48 3.12 -18.17
N GLU A 108 -1.87 4.16 -18.73
CA GLU A 108 -1.99 4.44 -20.19
C GLU A 108 -0.67 4.86 -20.85
N ASN A 109 0.42 5.06 -20.11
CA ASN A 109 1.70 5.52 -20.69
C ASN A 109 2.85 4.52 -20.52
N GLY A 110 2.57 3.23 -20.75
CA GLY A 110 3.57 2.15 -20.63
C GLY A 110 3.66 1.19 -21.82
N GLU A 111 2.83 1.35 -22.85
CA GLU A 111 2.89 0.48 -24.04
C GLU A 111 3.24 1.30 -25.28
N ASN A 112 4.55 1.44 -25.52
CA ASN A 112 5.11 1.57 -26.86
C ASN A 112 6.40 0.73 -26.96
N ASN A 113 6.20 -0.60 -26.80
CA ASN A 113 6.80 -1.74 -27.52
C ASN A 113 8.35 -1.90 -27.60
N PRO A 114 8.82 -2.97 -28.27
CA PRO A 114 9.39 -4.22 -27.73
C PRO A 114 10.92 -4.11 -27.55
N GLU A 115 11.60 -4.97 -26.79
CA GLU A 115 12.07 -6.29 -27.24
C GLU A 115 12.63 -7.04 -26.03
N ARG A 116 12.17 -8.28 -25.86
CA ARG A 116 12.96 -9.29 -25.17
C ARG A 116 14.04 -9.75 -26.14
N ASN A 117 15.29 -9.48 -25.82
CA ASN A 117 16.43 -10.14 -26.46
C ASN A 117 17.31 -10.78 -25.39
N ILE A 118 17.31 -12.12 -25.46
CA ILE A 118 18.24 -13.14 -24.93
C ILE A 118 18.27 -13.31 -23.42
#